data_AF-A0A935Y3Z3-F1
#
_entry.id   AF-A0A935Y3Z3-F1
#
_cell.length_a   1.000
_cell.length_b   1.000
_cell.length_c   1.000
_cell.angle_alpha   90.00
_cell.angle_beta   90.00
_cell.angle_gamma   90.00
#
_symmetry.space_group_name_H-M   'P 1'
#
loop_
_entity.id
_entity.type
_entity.pdbx_description
1 polymer ?
#
loop_
_entity_poly.entity_id
_entity_poly.type
_entity_poly.pdbx_seq_one_letter_code
_entity_poly.pdbx_strand_id
1 'polypeptide(L)'
;MKHLNLTILCINLIISTSALATHNRAGEIRVKQLSDYTLEATVITFTKESSFAADRDSIVIDWGDGTFSKVVRSNQFGESLGNDVKKNTYVATHNYAGRGTYIIGSLTQTEFLILLIWIHPIL
;
A
#
# COMPACT_ATOMS: atom_id res chain seq x y z
N MET A 1 20.73 -10.26 -45.19
CA MET A 1 20.14 -10.78 -43.92
C MET A 1 20.72 -10.13 -42.66
N LYS A 2 22.03 -9.86 -42.56
CA LYS A 2 22.65 -9.25 -41.37
C LYS A 2 22.15 -7.83 -41.05
N HIS A 3 21.91 -7.00 -42.08
CA HIS A 3 21.41 -5.63 -41.90
C HIS A 3 19.95 -5.59 -41.41
N LEU A 4 19.10 -6.55 -41.81
CA LEU A 4 17.71 -6.62 -41.36
C LEU A 4 17.60 -6.88 -39.86
N ASN A 5 18.45 -7.76 -39.33
CA ASN A 5 18.51 -8.04 -37.89
C ASN A 5 18.97 -6.83 -37.08
N LEU A 6 19.89 -6.03 -37.65
CA LEU A 6 20.36 -4.80 -37.01
C LEU A 6 19.27 -3.73 -36.99
N THR A 7 18.51 -3.57 -38.07
CA THR A 7 17.38 -2.64 -38.12
C THR A 7 16.27 -3.03 -37.14
N ILE A 8 15.96 -4.33 -37.02
CA ILE A 8 14.98 -4.85 -36.05
C ILE A 8 15.45 -4.60 -34.61
N LEU A 9 16.75 -4.78 -34.32
CA LEU A 9 17.32 -4.50 -33.00
C LEU A 9 17.22 -3.01 -32.64
N CYS A 10 17.55 -2.12 -33.58
CA CYS A 10 17.44 -0.67 -33.38
C CYS A 10 15.98 -0.22 -33.13
N ILE A 11 15.01 -0.80 -33.85
CA ILE A 11 13.59 -0.52 -33.64
C ILE A 11 13.12 -0.97 -32.25
N ASN A 12 13.55 -2.14 -31.77
CA ASN A 12 13.20 -2.64 -30.44
C ASN A 12 13.76 -1.75 -29.31
N LEU A 13 14.95 -1.17 -29.49
CA LEU A 13 15.54 -0.25 -28.50
C LEU A 13 14.76 1.06 -28.37
N ILE A 14 14.21 1.56 -29.47
CA ILE A 14 13.43 2.82 -29.51
C ILE A 14 12.04 2.65 -28.86
N ILE A 15 11.51 1.42 -28.79
CA ILE A 15 10.20 1.11 -28.20
C ILE A 15 10.27 0.95 -26.66
N SER A 16 11.41 1.23 -26.04
CA SER A 16 11.53 1.20 -24.56
C SER A 16 10.65 2.29 -23.94
N THR A 17 9.44 1.92 -23.54
CA THR A 17 8.46 2.83 -22.95
C THR A 17 8.82 3.19 -21.51
N SER A 18 8.40 4.39 -21.11
CA SER A 18 8.49 4.89 -19.75
C SER A 18 7.75 3.95 -18.79
N ALA A 19 8.47 3.29 -17.89
CA ALA A 19 7.84 2.53 -16.81
C ALA A 19 7.10 3.51 -15.88
N LEU A 20 5.78 3.35 -15.76
CA LEU A 20 4.95 4.10 -14.82
C LEU A 20 5.17 3.55 -13.40
N ALA A 21 6.27 3.97 -12.77
CA ALA A 21 6.49 3.68 -11.35
C ALA A 21 5.73 4.71 -10.49
N THR A 22 4.78 4.25 -9.68
CA THR A 22 4.31 5.04 -8.54
C THR A 22 5.41 5.02 -7.50
N HIS A 23 5.88 6.19 -7.10
CA HIS A 23 7.11 6.31 -6.32
C HIS A 23 6.89 5.98 -4.82
N ASN A 24 6.32 4.81 -4.54
CA ASN A 24 6.31 4.21 -3.21
C ASN A 24 7.73 3.72 -2.90
N ARG A 25 8.19 3.98 -1.68
CA ARG A 25 9.53 3.59 -1.21
C ARG A 25 9.45 2.43 -0.21
N ALA A 26 8.39 2.40 0.59
CA ALA A 26 8.09 1.33 1.53
C ALA A 26 6.65 1.48 2.04
N GLY A 27 6.14 0.47 2.71
CA GLY A 27 5.04 0.66 3.65
C GLY A 27 5.00 -0.42 4.72
N GLU A 28 4.13 -0.19 5.69
CA GLU A 28 4.05 -0.94 6.93
C GLU A 28 2.57 -1.06 7.33
N ILE A 29 2.18 -2.23 7.81
CA ILE A 29 0.89 -2.44 8.46
C ILE A 29 1.17 -2.90 9.88
N ARG A 30 0.71 -2.14 10.87
CA ARG A 30 0.71 -2.52 12.28
C ARG A 30 -0.70 -2.86 12.69
N VAL A 31 -0.86 -3.89 13.51
CA VAL A 31 -2.17 -4.27 14.01
C VAL A 31 -2.15 -4.42 15.51
N LYS A 32 -3.16 -3.85 16.14
CA LYS A 32 -3.39 -3.92 17.57
C LYS A 32 -4.77 -4.50 17.81
N GLN A 33 -4.84 -5.57 18.60
CA GLN A 33 -6.11 -6.10 19.04
C GLN A 33 -6.67 -5.24 20.18
N LEU A 34 -7.88 -4.72 20.00
CA LEU A 34 -8.58 -3.86 20.97
C LEU A 34 -9.61 -4.63 21.80
N SER A 35 -10.25 -5.64 21.20
CA SER A 35 -11.20 -6.53 21.87
C SER A 35 -11.10 -7.94 21.27
N ASP A 36 -11.89 -8.90 21.76
CA ASP A 36 -11.98 -10.27 21.21
C ASP A 36 -12.26 -10.32 19.70
N TYR A 37 -12.93 -9.31 19.16
CA TYR A 37 -13.32 -9.24 17.74
C TYR A 37 -12.91 -7.94 17.06
N THR A 38 -12.31 -7.00 17.80
CA THR A 38 -11.97 -5.67 17.28
C THR A 38 -10.47 -5.54 17.07
N LEU A 39 -10.04 -5.24 15.84
CA LEU A 39 -8.66 -4.89 15.52
C LEU A 39 -8.56 -3.43 15.07
N GLU A 40 -7.47 -2.78 15.46
CA GLU A 40 -7.02 -1.51 14.89
C GLU A 40 -5.86 -1.79 13.95
N ALA A 41 -5.99 -1.38 12.69
CA ALA A 41 -4.92 -1.38 11.72
C ALA A 41 -4.37 0.04 11.56
N THR A 42 -3.05 0.17 11.68
CA THR A 42 -2.30 1.38 11.32
C THR A 42 -1.46 1.07 10.10
N VAL A 43 -1.80 1.69 8.97
CA VAL A 43 -1.05 1.59 7.72
C VAL A 43 -0.17 2.83 7.59
N ILE A 44 1.12 2.64 7.35
CA ILE A 44 2.09 3.70 7.09
C ILE A 44 2.66 3.49 5.70
N THR A 45 2.63 4.52 4.87
CA THR A 45 3.24 4.50 3.54
C THR A 45 4.33 5.56 3.46
N PHE A 46 5.46 5.19 2.87
CA PHE A 46 6.56 6.09 2.56
C PHE A 46 6.59 6.31 1.06
N THR A 47 6.30 7.52 0.61
CA THR A 47 6.21 7.87 -0.80
C THR A 47 7.22 8.95 -1.16
N LYS A 48 7.54 9.10 -2.44
CA LYS A 48 8.37 10.19 -2.91
C LYS A 48 7.58 11.49 -2.88
N GLU A 49 8.09 12.49 -2.18
CA GLU A 49 7.38 13.74 -1.92
C GLU A 49 7.13 14.56 -3.19
N SER A 50 8.10 14.60 -4.09
CA SER A 50 7.98 15.25 -5.40
C SER A 50 7.11 14.48 -6.40
N SER A 51 6.57 13.32 -6.03
CA SER A 51 5.64 12.55 -6.85
C SER A 51 4.19 12.78 -6.41
N PHE A 52 3.49 13.67 -7.11
CA PHE A 52 2.04 13.89 -6.90
C PHE A 52 1.23 12.60 -7.10
N ALA A 53 1.67 11.75 -8.03
CA ALA A 53 1.05 10.46 -8.28
C ALA A 53 1.32 9.43 -7.18
N ALA A 54 2.12 9.70 -6.14
CA ALA A 54 2.32 8.80 -5.01
C ALA A 54 1.64 9.30 -3.72
N ASP A 55 1.41 10.61 -3.57
CA ASP A 55 0.69 11.14 -2.42
C ASP A 55 -0.82 10.87 -2.53
N ARG A 56 -1.44 10.39 -1.44
CA ARG A 56 -2.85 9.99 -1.41
C ARG A 56 -3.52 10.46 -0.12
N ASP A 57 -4.66 11.12 -0.27
CA ASP A 57 -5.46 11.54 0.88
C ASP A 57 -6.22 10.39 1.55
N SER A 58 -6.43 9.28 0.82
CA SER A 58 -7.09 8.09 1.36
C SER A 58 -6.60 6.80 0.70
N ILE A 59 -6.71 5.71 1.44
CA ILE A 59 -6.44 4.34 0.98
C ILE A 59 -7.67 3.46 1.22
N VAL A 60 -7.67 2.26 0.64
CA VAL A 60 -8.61 1.20 0.99
C VAL A 60 -7.86 0.12 1.77
N ILE A 61 -8.41 -0.29 2.91
CA ILE A 61 -7.99 -1.46 3.67
C ILE A 61 -8.94 -2.60 3.34
N ASP A 62 -8.37 -3.74 2.94
CA ASP A 62 -9.02 -5.04 2.85
C ASP A 62 -8.82 -5.77 4.17
N TRP A 63 -9.91 -6.13 4.85
CA TRP A 63 -9.85 -6.78 6.16
C TRP A 63 -9.69 -8.30 6.09
N GLY A 64 -9.73 -8.88 4.88
CA GLY A 64 -9.58 -10.32 4.66
C GLY A 64 -10.84 -11.14 4.96
N ASP A 65 -11.96 -10.50 5.28
CA ASP A 65 -13.27 -11.12 5.54
C ASP A 65 -14.32 -10.79 4.46
N GLY A 66 -13.87 -10.21 3.34
CA GLY A 66 -14.73 -9.74 2.25
C GLY A 66 -15.24 -8.31 2.44
N THR A 67 -14.88 -7.63 3.54
CA THR A 67 -15.21 -6.22 3.79
C THR A 67 -14.01 -5.30 3.53
N PHE A 68 -14.32 -4.05 3.16
CA PHE A 68 -13.33 -3.03 2.83
C PHE A 68 -13.64 -1.73 3.58
N SER A 69 -12.61 -0.96 3.90
CA SER A 69 -12.76 0.37 4.49
C SER A 69 -11.93 1.39 3.73
N LYS A 70 -12.57 2.49 3.31
CA LYS A 70 -11.86 3.67 2.79
C LYS A 70 -11.43 4.53 3.97
N VAL A 71 -10.13 4.72 4.13
CA VAL A 71 -9.52 5.37 5.30
C VAL A 71 -8.81 6.63 4.84
N VAL A 72 -9.16 7.77 5.44
CA VAL A 72 -8.50 9.05 5.19
C VAL A 72 -7.22 9.14 6.01
N ARG A 73 -6.22 9.82 5.46
CA ARG A 73 -4.94 10.09 6.12
C ARG A 73 -5.15 10.77 7.47
N SER A 74 -4.54 10.24 8.52
CA SER A 74 -4.66 10.75 9.89
C SER A 74 -3.67 11.84 10.23
N ASN A 75 -2.51 11.88 9.56
CA ASN A 75 -1.47 12.90 9.78
C ASN A 75 -1.62 14.13 8.85
N GLN A 76 -2.85 14.63 8.70
CA GLN A 76 -3.20 15.81 7.89
C GLN A 76 -2.72 15.69 6.43
N PHE A 77 -1.78 16.53 6.01
CA PHE A 77 -1.19 16.55 4.67
C PHE A 77 0.01 15.61 4.52
N GLY A 78 0.27 14.72 5.48
CA GLY A 78 1.46 13.88 5.51
C GLY A 78 2.66 14.58 6.13
N GLU A 79 3.66 13.78 6.51
CA GLU A 79 4.87 14.22 7.19
C GLU A 79 6.06 14.14 6.22
N SER A 80 6.71 15.26 5.93
CA SER A 80 7.98 15.25 5.18
C SER A 80 9.09 14.75 6.10
N LEU A 81 9.82 13.72 5.66
CA LEU A 81 10.98 13.18 6.39
C LEU A 81 12.31 13.65 5.81
N GLY A 82 12.28 14.56 4.82
CA GLY A 82 13.45 14.94 4.03
C GLY A 82 13.85 13.87 3.01
N ASN A 83 14.89 14.17 2.23
CA ASN A 83 15.39 13.29 1.16
C ASN A 83 14.31 12.84 0.14
N ASP A 84 13.36 13.72 -0.14
CA ASP A 84 12.25 13.45 -1.07
C ASP A 84 11.43 12.22 -0.63
N VAL A 85 11.16 12.11 0.67
CA VAL A 85 10.35 11.09 1.32
C VAL A 85 9.24 11.75 2.13
N LYS A 86 8.01 11.28 1.92
CA LYS A 86 6.82 11.68 2.64
C LYS A 86 6.19 10.46 3.30
N LYS A 87 5.81 10.61 4.56
CA LYS A 87 5.15 9.58 5.37
C LYS A 87 3.67 9.91 5.53
N ASN A 88 2.81 9.00 5.13
CA ASN A 88 1.37 9.07 5.35
C ASN A 88 0.96 7.98 6.33
N THR A 89 0.09 8.33 7.27
CA THR A 89 -0.44 7.40 8.28
C THR A 89 -1.96 7.28 8.10
N TYR A 90 -2.47 6.06 8.18
CA TYR A 90 -3.89 5.75 8.09
C TYR A 90 -4.26 4.82 9.23
N VAL A 91 -5.28 5.15 10.00
CA VAL A 91 -5.70 4.37 11.17
C VAL A 91 -7.18 4.03 11.01
N ALA A 92 -7.52 2.76 11.15
CA ALA A 92 -8.90 2.31 11.12
C ALA A 92 -9.11 1.13 12.07
N THR A 93 -10.36 0.98 12.51
CA THR A 93 -10.80 -0.10 13.39
C THR A 93 -11.82 -0.95 12.65
N HIS A 94 -11.76 -2.27 12.86
CA HIS A 94 -12.70 -3.22 12.27
C HIS A 94 -13.17 -4.24 13.30
N ASN A 95 -14.44 -4.63 13.16
CA ASN A 95 -15.06 -5.66 13.99
C ASN A 95 -15.34 -6.90 13.14
N TYR A 96 -14.66 -8.00 13.47
CA TYR A 96 -14.85 -9.29 12.82
C TYR A 96 -16.08 -10.01 13.35
N ALA A 97 -16.79 -10.72 12.47
CA ALA A 97 -17.98 -11.50 12.86
C ALA A 97 -17.63 -12.76 13.71
N GLY A 98 -16.36 -13.16 13.73
CA GLY A 98 -15.91 -14.33 14.46
C GLY A 98 -14.39 -14.42 14.55
N ARG A 99 -13.92 -15.47 15.22
CA ARG A 99 -12.48 -15.77 15.32
C ARG A 99 -12.01 -16.44 14.04
N GLY A 100 -10.78 -16.15 13.64
CA GLY A 100 -10.18 -16.74 12.46
C GLY A 100 -8.81 -16.16 12.14
N THR A 101 -8.27 -16.61 11.02
CA THR A 101 -7.08 -16.03 10.39
C THR A 101 -7.54 -15.12 9.27
N TYR A 102 -7.10 -13.88 9.31
CA TYR A 102 -7.43 -12.88 8.28
C TYR A 102 -6.13 -12.31 7.70
N ILE A 103 -6.14 -12.06 6.40
CA ILE A 103 -5.05 -11.38 5.71
C ILE A 103 -5.50 -9.94 5.51
N ILE A 104 -4.86 -9.03 6.24
CA ILE A 104 -5.15 -7.60 6.09
C ILE A 104 -4.23 -7.05 4.99
N GLY A 105 -4.84 -6.36 4.04
CA GLY A 105 -4.15 -5.76 2.91
C GLY A 105 -4.47 -4.28 2.77
N SER A 106 -3.53 -3.51 2.24
CA SER A 106 -3.87 -2.20 1.68
C SER A 106 -3.98 -2.30 0.17
N LEU A 107 -5.16 -1.98 -0.36
CA LEU A 107 -5.38 -1.85 -1.80
C LEU A 107 -4.92 -0.46 -2.22
N THR A 108 -3.63 -0.34 -2.55
CA THR A 108 -3.15 0.78 -3.35
C THR A 108 -3.11 0.35 -4.81
N GLN A 109 -3.27 1.29 -5.75
CA GLN A 109 -3.38 0.99 -7.20
C GLN A 109 -2.13 0.33 -7.82
N THR A 110 -1.06 0.11 -7.05
CA THR A 110 0.20 -0.38 -7.62
C THR A 110 1.01 -1.31 -6.72
N GLU A 111 0.75 -1.41 -5.41
CA GLU A 111 1.46 -2.33 -4.51
C GLU A 111 0.55 -2.87 -3.39
N PHE A 112 0.61 -4.18 -3.14
CA PHE A 112 -0.07 -4.85 -2.04
C PHE A 112 0.91 -5.02 -0.87
N LEU A 113 0.69 -4.28 0.21
CA LEU A 113 1.25 -4.64 1.51
C LEU A 113 0.26 -5.61 2.18
N ILE A 114 0.74 -6.78 2.56
CA ILE A 114 -0.07 -7.84 3.18
C ILE A 114 0.53 -8.24 4.53
N LEU A 115 -0.33 -8.45 5.52
CA LEU A 115 0.03 -9.02 6.82
C LEU A 115 -0.98 -10.12 7.19
N LEU A 116 -0.47 -11.29 7.59
CA LEU A 116 -1.30 -12.40 8.08
C LEU A 116 -1.46 -12.32 9.60
N ILE A 117 -2.70 -12.40 10.09
CA ILE A 117 -3.02 -12.18 11.50
C ILE A 117 -3.96 -13.27 12.02
N TRP A 118 -3.71 -13.69 13.26
CA TRP A 118 -4.57 -14.58 14.03
C TRP A 118 -5.22 -13.82 15.20
N ILE A 119 -6.55 -13.83 15.28
CA ILE A 119 -7.30 -13.21 16.38
C ILE A 119 -7.40 -14.22 17.55
N HIS A 120 -6.88 -13.83 18.72
CA HIS A 120 -6.88 -14.65 19.95
C HIS A 120 -7.73 -13.99 21.04
N PRO A 121 -8.16 -14.69 22.11
CA PRO A 121 -8.83 -14.05 23.25
C PRO A 121 -7.91 -13.05 23.96
N ILE A 122 -8.45 -11.92 24.42
CA ILE A 122 -7.72 -11.04 25.35
C ILE A 122 -7.87 -11.62 26.76
N LEU A 123 -6.75 -11.98 27.41
CA LEU A 123 -6.71 -12.46 28.79
C LEU A 123 -6.89 -11.33 29.80
#